data_AF-A0A231GY02-F1
#
_entry.id   AF-A0A231GY02-F1
#
_cell.length_a   1.000
_cell.length_b   1.000
_cell.length_c   1.000
_cell.angle_alpha   90.00
_cell.angle_beta   90.00
_cell.angle_gamma   90.00
#
_symmetry.space_group_name_H-M   'P 1'
#
loop_
_entity.id
_entity.type
_entity.pdbx_description
1 polymer ?
#
loop_
_entity_poly.entity_id
_entity_poly.type
_entity_poly.pdbx_seq_one_letter_code
_entity_poly.pdbx_strand_id
1 'polypeptide(L)'
;MTAEPRHVPTVTVDFDDLAELILAVHTVVTDVPRRLRRRHDNVVDIVAATVSDIRPADAGRRHRLPRTPAAAFAVTQRGETIDVVVEHGDTVACAAFFDHTPAADTDFAAWLAEHTHDALRDRHIHSILS
;
A
#
# COMPACT_ATOMS: atom_id res chain seq x y z
N MET A 1 -27.31 -4.27 -7.29
CA MET A 1 -25.92 -4.22 -7.78
C MET A 1 -25.06 -4.93 -6.75
N THR A 2 -24.69 -6.17 -7.01
CA THR A 2 -23.67 -6.88 -6.23
C THR A 2 -22.33 -6.29 -6.65
N ALA A 3 -21.74 -5.44 -5.80
CA ALA A 3 -20.38 -4.99 -5.98
C ALA A 3 -19.48 -6.24 -5.98
N GLU A 4 -18.68 -6.41 -7.04
CA GLU A 4 -17.61 -7.42 -7.02
C GLU A 4 -16.71 -7.14 -5.80
N PRO A 5 -16.20 -8.18 -5.13
CA PRO A 5 -15.26 -7.97 -4.03
C PRO A 5 -14.07 -7.19 -4.59
N ARG A 6 -13.86 -5.95 -4.15
CA ARG A 6 -12.66 -5.17 -4.48
C ARG A 6 -11.46 -6.03 -4.09
N HIS A 7 -10.67 -6.41 -5.09
CA HIS A 7 -9.42 -7.11 -4.86
C HIS A 7 -8.50 -6.19 -4.05
N VAL A 8 -7.86 -6.73 -3.02
CA VAL A 8 -6.89 -5.97 -2.21
C VAL A 8 -5.58 -6.00 -2.97
N PRO A 9 -5.08 -4.85 -3.47
CA PRO A 9 -3.81 -4.80 -4.18
C PRO A 9 -2.72 -5.38 -3.28
N THR A 10 -1.90 -6.27 -3.84
CA THR A 10 -0.86 -6.96 -3.09
C THR A 10 0.44 -6.97 -3.89
N VAL A 11 1.55 -6.63 -3.22
CA VAL A 11 2.91 -6.74 -3.77
C VAL A 11 3.62 -7.88 -3.05
N THR A 12 4.10 -8.85 -3.82
CA THR A 12 4.82 -10.03 -3.31
C THR A 12 6.28 -9.97 -3.77
N VAL A 13 7.20 -10.32 -2.88
CA VAL A 13 8.66 -10.44 -3.10
C VAL A 13 9.18 -11.73 -2.48
N ASP A 14 10.42 -12.10 -2.80
CA ASP A 14 11.13 -13.13 -2.04
C ASP A 14 11.33 -12.68 -0.59
N PHE A 15 11.31 -13.61 0.36
CA PHE A 15 11.39 -13.26 1.79
C PHE A 15 12.65 -12.44 2.14
N ASP A 16 13.77 -12.74 1.48
CA ASP A 16 15.04 -12.03 1.67
C ASP A 16 14.95 -10.53 1.31
N ASP A 17 13.98 -10.16 0.46
CA ASP A 17 13.73 -8.79 0.00
C ASP A 17 12.64 -8.07 0.81
N LEU A 18 12.17 -8.64 1.93
CA LEU A 18 11.15 -8.04 2.80
C LEU A 18 11.54 -6.60 3.24
N ALA A 19 12.81 -6.38 3.58
CA ALA A 19 13.28 -5.06 3.98
C ALA A 19 13.16 -4.05 2.84
N GLU A 20 13.47 -4.47 1.61
CA GLU A 20 13.35 -3.65 0.40
C GLU A 20 11.89 -3.36 0.06
N LEU A 21 10.98 -4.31 0.29
CA LEU A 21 9.54 -4.07 0.16
C LEU A 21 9.05 -2.97 1.10
N ILE A 22 9.42 -3.02 2.38
CA ILE A 22 9.05 -1.98 3.35
C ILE A 22 9.67 -0.64 2.95
N LEU A 23 10.97 -0.64 2.59
CA LEU A 23 11.67 0.57 2.18
C LEU A 23 11.05 1.18 0.92
N ALA A 24 10.60 0.37 -0.04
CA ALA A 24 9.96 0.83 -1.26
C ALA A 24 8.66 1.58 -0.96
N VAL A 25 7.81 1.06 -0.07
CA VAL A 25 6.58 1.75 0.34
C VAL A 25 6.91 3.11 0.97
N HIS A 26 7.88 3.14 1.88
CA HIS A 26 8.32 4.39 2.50
C HIS A 26 8.86 5.40 1.48
N THR A 27 9.65 4.92 0.51
CA THR A 27 10.22 5.75 -0.56
C THR A 27 9.11 6.36 -1.42
N VAL A 28 8.10 5.57 -1.80
CA VAL A 28 6.98 6.08 -2.61
C VAL A 28 6.22 7.16 -1.84
N VAL A 29 6.00 6.94 -0.54
CA VAL A 29 5.32 7.91 0.32
C VAL A 29 6.09 9.22 0.46
N THR A 30 7.42 9.18 0.56
CA THR A 30 8.26 10.38 0.70
C THR A 30 8.50 11.10 -0.62
N ASP A 31 8.74 10.36 -1.69
CA ASP A 31 9.34 10.89 -2.92
C ASP A 31 8.31 11.12 -4.03
N VAL A 32 7.14 10.47 -3.93
CA VAL A 32 6.09 10.55 -4.95
C VAL A 32 4.84 11.23 -4.37
N PRO A 33 4.81 12.57 -4.30
CA PRO A 33 3.60 13.25 -3.91
C PRO A 33 2.53 13.06 -4.99
N ARG A 34 1.35 12.52 -4.61
CA ARG A 34 0.20 12.40 -5.52
C ARG A 34 -0.21 13.80 -5.99
N ARG A 35 -0.09 14.03 -7.29
CA ARG A 35 -0.55 15.25 -7.96
C ARG A 35 -1.99 15.04 -8.37
N LEU A 36 -2.92 15.79 -7.79
CA LEU A 36 -4.31 15.76 -8.26
C LEU A 36 -4.42 16.60 -9.53
N ARG A 37 -4.80 15.96 -10.64
CA ARG A 37 -5.09 16.63 -11.91
C ARG A 37 -6.60 16.75 -12.08
N ARG A 38 -7.12 17.95 -12.37
CA ARG A 38 -8.50 18.11 -12.88
C ARG A 38 -8.50 18.02 -14.41
N ARG A 39 -9.71 17.96 -15.01
CA ARG A 39 -10.06 17.81 -16.44
C ARG A 39 -9.26 18.61 -17.49
N HIS A 40 -8.35 19.50 -17.08
CA HIS A 40 -7.48 20.30 -17.95
C HIS A 40 -5.98 20.19 -17.58
N ASP A 41 -5.53 19.07 -17.01
CA ASP A 41 -4.13 18.78 -16.64
C ASP A 41 -3.47 19.75 -15.62
N ASN A 42 -4.23 20.67 -15.03
CA ASN A 42 -3.72 21.53 -13.96
C ASN A 42 -3.51 20.73 -12.68
N VAL A 43 -2.28 20.79 -12.13
CA VAL A 43 -1.96 20.34 -10.78
C VAL A 43 -2.49 21.41 -9.82
N VAL A 44 -3.52 21.07 -9.06
CA VAL A 44 -4.20 22.04 -8.18
C VAL A 44 -3.76 21.97 -6.73
N ASP A 45 -3.14 20.86 -6.30
CA ASP A 45 -2.66 20.70 -4.92
C ASP A 45 -1.69 19.48 -4.84
N ILE A 46 -0.65 19.61 -4.01
CA ILE A 46 0.42 18.64 -3.75
C ILE A 46 0.45 18.40 -2.24
N VAL A 47 0.03 17.22 -1.80
CA VAL A 47 0.01 16.87 -0.37
C VAL A 47 0.92 15.67 -0.16
N ALA A 48 1.89 15.78 0.73
CA ALA A 48 2.74 14.65 1.10
C ALA A 48 1.91 13.58 1.82
N ALA A 49 2.16 12.32 1.52
CA ALA A 49 1.66 11.23 2.33
C ALA A 49 2.50 11.11 3.61
N THR A 50 1.93 10.56 4.66
CA THR A 50 2.59 10.33 5.95
C THR A 50 2.50 8.87 6.32
N VAL A 51 3.58 8.31 6.89
CA VAL A 51 3.57 6.95 7.44
C VAL A 51 3.47 7.04 8.95
N SER A 52 2.65 6.17 9.54
CA SER A 52 2.51 6.03 10.99
C SER A 52 2.49 4.55 11.38
N ASP A 53 3.17 4.22 12.47
CA ASP A 53 3.18 2.85 12.97
C ASP A 53 1.79 2.48 13.52
N ILE A 54 1.34 1.26 13.21
CA ILE A 54 0.16 0.68 13.81
C ILE A 54 0.50 -0.70 14.36
N ARG A 55 -0.24 -1.14 15.38
CA ARG A 55 -0.03 -2.50 15.91
C ARG A 55 -0.56 -3.51 14.88
N PRO A 56 0.21 -4.56 14.53
CA PRO A 56 -0.26 -5.59 13.59
C PRO A 56 -1.59 -6.24 14.03
N ALA A 57 -1.78 -6.42 15.34
CA ALA A 57 -3.04 -6.93 15.89
C ALA A 57 -4.24 -5.99 15.66
N ASP A 58 -4.02 -4.68 15.59
CA ASP A 58 -5.09 -3.71 15.32
C ASP A 58 -5.48 -3.75 13.85
N ALA A 59 -4.50 -3.79 12.94
CA ALA A 59 -4.72 -3.95 11.50
C ALA A 59 -5.40 -5.29 11.17
N GLY A 60 -4.92 -6.39 11.77
CA GLY A 60 -5.50 -7.71 11.59
C GLY A 60 -6.96 -7.79 12.04
N ARG A 61 -7.31 -7.13 13.16
CA ARG A 61 -8.72 -7.02 13.59
C ARG A 61 -9.55 -6.15 12.66
N ARG A 62 -9.01 -5.00 12.23
CA ARG A 62 -9.69 -4.04 11.35
C ARG A 62 -10.08 -4.69 10.02
N HIS A 63 -9.17 -5.47 9.44
CA HIS A 63 -9.34 -6.12 8.13
C HIS A 63 -9.76 -7.59 8.21
N ARG A 64 -10.09 -8.08 9.42
CA ARG A 64 -10.57 -9.45 9.67
C ARG A 64 -9.62 -10.53 9.10
N LEU A 65 -8.33 -10.31 9.27
CA LEU A 65 -7.31 -11.22 8.75
C LEU A 65 -7.30 -12.53 9.56
N PRO A 66 -7.01 -13.67 8.92
CA PRO A 66 -7.04 -14.98 9.57
C PRO A 66 -5.94 -15.13 10.61
N ARG A 67 -4.87 -14.33 10.54
CA ARG A 67 -3.72 -14.34 11.44
C ARG A 67 -3.29 -12.91 11.74
N THR A 68 -2.53 -12.75 12.83
CA THR A 68 -1.85 -11.48 13.10
C THR A 68 -0.74 -11.29 12.07
N PRO A 69 -0.71 -10.17 11.34
CA PRO A 69 0.37 -9.86 10.41
C PRO A 69 1.72 -9.74 11.11
N ALA A 70 2.79 -9.89 10.33
CA ALA A 70 4.14 -9.74 10.85
C ALA A 70 4.48 -8.27 11.12
N ALA A 71 4.04 -7.38 10.22
CA ALA A 71 4.16 -5.95 10.39
C ALA A 71 2.92 -5.24 9.84
N ALA A 72 2.67 -4.03 10.31
CA ALA A 72 1.63 -3.17 9.78
C ALA A 72 1.98 -1.71 10.03
N PHE A 73 1.62 -0.84 9.09
CA PHE A 73 1.74 0.61 9.23
C PHE A 73 0.66 1.28 8.39
N ALA A 74 0.30 2.50 8.75
CA ALA A 74 -0.72 3.28 8.06
C ALA A 74 -0.09 4.40 7.23
N VAL A 75 -0.55 4.53 5.99
CA VAL A 75 -0.20 5.61 5.07
C VAL A 75 -1.40 6.52 4.92
N THR A 76 -1.26 7.78 5.35
CA THR A 76 -2.34 8.79 5.29
C THR A 76 -1.99 9.90 4.32
N GLN A 77 -2.93 10.23 3.43
CA GLN A 77 -2.84 11.35 2.49
C GLN A 77 -4.22 11.95 2.28
N ARG A 78 -4.38 13.27 2.49
CA ARG A 78 -5.65 14.00 2.30
C ARG A 78 -6.89 13.40 2.99
N GLY A 79 -6.71 12.80 4.17
CA GLY A 79 -7.81 12.17 4.90
C GLY A 79 -8.19 10.79 4.40
N GLU A 80 -7.54 10.30 3.34
CA GLU A 80 -7.53 8.88 2.98
C GLU A 80 -6.43 8.19 3.80
N THR A 81 -6.70 6.99 4.29
CA THR A 81 -5.72 6.19 5.04
C THR A 81 -5.77 4.76 4.53
N ILE A 82 -4.58 4.24 4.22
CA ILE A 82 -4.36 2.85 3.83
C ILE A 82 -3.57 2.20 4.95
N ASP A 83 -3.99 1.03 5.41
CA ASP A 83 -3.10 0.15 6.14
C ASP A 83 -2.32 -0.70 5.15
N VAL A 84 -1.00 -0.65 5.27
CA VAL A 84 -0.11 -1.59 4.61
C VAL A 84 0.16 -2.70 5.60
N VAL A 85 -0.30 -3.88 5.26
CA VAL A 85 -0.18 -5.07 6.09
C VAL A 85 0.84 -6.00 5.45
N VAL A 86 1.83 -6.40 6.22
CA VAL A 86 2.88 -7.30 5.75
C VAL A 86 2.69 -8.69 6.36
N GLU A 87 2.52 -9.66 5.47
CA GLU A 87 2.55 -11.09 5.79
C GLU A 87 3.86 -11.70 5.26
N HIS A 88 4.36 -12.73 5.93
CA HIS A 88 5.46 -13.53 5.39
C HIS A 88 5.08 -15.02 5.43
N GLY A 89 5.42 -15.71 4.35
CA GLY A 89 5.50 -17.16 4.30
C GLY A 89 6.95 -17.62 4.52
N ASP A 90 7.20 -18.89 4.21
CA ASP A 90 8.54 -19.49 4.37
C ASP A 90 9.53 -18.99 3.30
N THR A 91 9.04 -18.58 2.12
CA THR A 91 9.88 -18.20 0.97
C THR A 91 9.53 -16.83 0.39
N VAL A 92 8.38 -16.27 0.74
CA VAL A 92 7.87 -15.02 0.17
C VAL A 92 7.39 -14.07 1.26
N ALA A 93 7.45 -12.77 0.99
CA ALA A 93 6.81 -11.74 1.77
C ALA A 93 5.80 -10.97 0.91
N CYS A 94 4.67 -10.61 1.51
CA CYS A 94 3.57 -9.95 0.82
C CYS A 94 3.16 -8.69 1.59
N ALA A 95 3.04 -7.55 0.90
CA ALA A 95 2.39 -6.36 1.40
C ALA A 95 1.02 -6.21 0.75
N ALA A 96 -0.04 -6.22 1.55
CA ALA A 96 -1.41 -5.99 1.14
C ALA A 96 -1.86 -4.58 1.56
N PHE A 97 -2.52 -3.85 0.65
CA PHE A 97 -2.85 -2.44 0.80
C PHE A 97 -4.35 -2.26 1.02
N PHE A 98 -4.76 -2.03 2.28
CA PHE A 98 -6.16 -1.96 2.68
C PHE A 98 -6.64 -0.54 2.94
N ASP A 99 -7.67 -0.09 2.24
CA ASP A 99 -8.33 1.18 2.57
C ASP A 99 -9.02 1.09 3.94
N HIS A 100 -8.83 2.10 4.79
CA HIS A 100 -9.60 2.24 6.04
C HIS A 100 -11.10 2.45 5.80
N THR A 101 -11.43 3.17 4.73
CA THR A 101 -12.80 3.47 4.35
C THR A 101 -12.94 3.15 2.88
N PRO A 102 -13.81 2.20 2.49
CA PRO A 102 -14.14 1.99 1.08
C PRO A 102 -15.03 3.14 0.60
N ALA A 103 -14.46 4.35 0.54
CA ALA A 103 -15.07 5.45 -0.16
C ALA A 103 -15.06 5.11 -1.67
N ALA A 104 -16.07 5.60 -2.39
CA ALA A 104 -16.45 5.04 -3.67
C ALA A 104 -15.43 5.24 -4.81
N ASP A 105 -14.39 6.06 -4.68
CA ASP A 105 -13.62 6.54 -5.85
C ASP A 105 -12.11 6.75 -5.60
N THR A 106 -11.52 6.08 -4.61
CA THR A 106 -10.10 6.28 -4.29
C THR A 106 -9.28 5.06 -4.68
N ASP A 107 -8.62 5.13 -5.85
CA ASP A 107 -7.62 4.14 -6.28
C ASP A 107 -6.30 4.28 -5.50
N PHE A 108 -6.34 4.73 -4.25
CA PHE A 108 -5.13 5.06 -3.50
C PHE A 108 -4.35 3.81 -3.12
N ALA A 109 -5.02 2.76 -2.64
CA ALA A 109 -4.40 1.48 -2.36
C ALA A 109 -3.73 0.87 -3.60
N ALA A 110 -4.43 0.88 -4.74
CA ALA A 110 -3.91 0.38 -6.01
C ALA A 110 -2.72 1.21 -6.49
N TRP A 111 -2.85 2.54 -6.46
CA TRP A 111 -1.78 3.46 -6.83
C TRP A 111 -0.52 3.24 -5.99
N LEU A 112 -0.67 3.08 -4.67
CA LEU A 112 0.47 2.87 -3.77
C LEU A 112 1.13 1.51 -4.02
N ALA A 113 0.34 0.46 -4.27
CA ALA A 113 0.87 -0.86 -4.62
C ALA A 113 1.63 -0.85 -5.95
N GLU A 114 1.08 -0.23 -6.99
CA GLU A 114 1.72 -0.06 -8.30
C GLU A 114 3.05 0.68 -8.19
N HIS A 115 3.07 1.83 -7.50
CA HIS A 115 4.30 2.61 -7.37
C HIS A 115 5.32 1.92 -6.47
N THR A 116 4.87 1.11 -5.50
CA THR A 116 5.77 0.26 -4.71
C THR A 116 6.41 -0.82 -5.58
N HIS A 117 5.62 -1.47 -6.44
CA HIS A 117 6.12 -2.45 -7.41
C HIS A 117 7.13 -1.82 -8.38
N ASP A 118 6.84 -0.63 -8.92
CA ASP A 118 7.77 0.09 -9.78
C ASP A 118 9.07 0.47 -9.06
N ALA A 119 8.98 0.96 -7.82
CA ALA A 119 10.14 1.31 -7.01
C ALA A 119 11.01 0.09 -6.63
N LEU A 120 10.43 -1.11 -6.56
CA LEU A 120 11.17 -2.37 -6.41
C LEU A 120 11.88 -2.77 -7.71
N ARG A 121 11.20 -2.62 -8.85
CA ARG A 121 11.77 -2.90 -10.17
C ARG A 121 12.95 -1.99 -10.50
N ASP A 122 12.87 -0.72 -10.14
CA ASP A 122 13.97 0.24 -10.31
C ASP A 122 15.22 -0.14 -9.51
N ARG A 123 15.04 -0.90 -8.42
CA ARG A 123 16.13 -1.49 -7.61
C ARG A 123 16.52 -2.90 -8.04
N HIS A 124 15.98 -3.39 -9.15
CA HIS A 124 16.16 -4.75 -9.65
C HIS A 124 15.69 -5.87 -8.70
N ILE A 125 14.74 -5.57 -7.82
CA ILE A 125 14.10 -6.55 -6.95
C ILE A 125 12.95 -7.23 -7.70
N HIS A 126 12.93 -8.56 -7.70
CA HIS A 126 11.84 -9.31 -8.30
C HIS A 126 10.57 -9.14 -7.45
N SER A 127 9.49 -8.73 -8.08
CA SER A 127 8.21 -8.55 -7.40
C SER A 127 7.03 -8.87 -8.31
N ILE A 128 5.92 -9.25 -7.70
CA ILE A 128 4.65 -9.56 -8.36
C ILE A 128 3.58 -8.64 -7.77
N LEU A 129 2.86 -7.94 -8.63
CA LEU A 129 1.67 -7.16 -8.27
C LEU A 129 0.43 -7.98 -8.65
N SER A 130 -0.49 -8.18 -7.70
CA SER A 130 -1.79 -8.84 -7.90
C SER A 130 -2.94 -7.98 -7.39
#